data_AF-A0A9P6ZEX5-F1
#
_entry.id   AF-A0A9P6ZEX5-F1
#
_cell.length_a   1.000
_cell.length_b   1.000
_cell.length_c   1.000
_cell.angle_alpha   90.00
_cell.angle_beta   90.00
_cell.angle_gamma   90.00
#
_symmetry.space_group_name_H-M   'P 1'
#
loop_
_entity.id
_entity.type
_entity.pdbx_description
1 polymer ?
#
loop_
_entity_poly.entity_id
_entity_poly.type
_entity_poly.pdbx_seq_one_letter_code
_entity_poly.pdbx_strand_id
1 'polypeptide(L)'
;YRTQAEPAALLQRWYSLVREKRASRQDFLRALLKSFDINPSLKSSQVLYMAEILPLLTTEHKRKSLLSLEHLTAVLSTAGMQVIDLLSPSHLLAQLHDTRPLHNAPHQPPLSDFPTHSIDQETSNAPSSSAPLEMSHIDVAVMRSSITIGIVMLLKAHLKSLYGLSEEKCSKFVLGKKSAIGDKPAIRRHQLPITWTRLPYATTSLVQEHDLTAHRLTFIEVWNEDGVTAEPEDDDA
;
A
#
# COMPACT_ATOMS: atom_id res chain seq x y z
N TYR A 1 24.34 -4.16 -29.76
CA TYR A 1 23.94 -4.09 -28.33
C TYR A 1 23.38 -2.70 -28.06
N ARG A 2 22.13 -2.56 -27.58
CA ARG A 2 21.71 -1.33 -26.90
C ARG A 2 22.07 -1.51 -25.42
N THR A 3 23.02 -0.72 -24.93
CA THR A 3 23.18 -0.52 -23.49
C THR A 3 21.85 0.01 -22.95
N GLN A 4 21.23 -0.69 -22.00
CA GLN A 4 20.21 -0.04 -21.17
C GLN A 4 20.88 1.16 -20.50
N ALA A 5 20.27 2.34 -20.62
CA ALA A 5 20.71 3.47 -19.84
C ALA A 5 20.48 3.13 -18.36
N GLU A 6 21.53 3.24 -17.54
CA GLU A 6 21.36 3.26 -16.09
C GLU A 6 20.31 4.33 -15.76
N PRO A 7 19.31 4.06 -14.88
CA PRO A 7 18.19 4.96 -14.64
C PRO A 7 18.67 6.28 -14.02
N ALA A 8 19.00 7.22 -14.90
CA ALA A 8 19.59 8.51 -14.56
C ALA A 8 18.54 9.39 -13.89
N ALA A 9 18.51 9.35 -12.56
CA ALA A 9 17.73 10.26 -11.75
C ALA A 9 17.99 11.71 -12.19
N LEU A 10 17.01 12.38 -12.79
CA LEU A 10 17.20 13.76 -13.27
C LEU A 10 17.49 14.72 -12.09
N LEU A 11 17.07 14.35 -10.87
CA LEU A 11 17.46 15.01 -9.63
C LEU A 11 18.92 14.76 -9.18
N GLN A 12 19.68 13.84 -9.80
CA GLN A 12 21.11 13.63 -9.50
C GLN A 12 21.92 14.92 -9.72
N ARG A 13 21.59 15.71 -10.75
CA ARG A 13 22.27 16.99 -11.00
C ARG A 13 21.96 18.02 -9.91
N TRP A 14 20.70 18.12 -9.50
CA TRP A 14 20.27 18.96 -8.37
C TRP A 14 20.90 18.52 -7.05
N TYR A 15 20.87 17.23 -6.76
CA TYR A 15 21.53 16.66 -5.58
C TYR A 15 23.05 16.86 -5.62
N SER A 16 23.70 16.86 -6.78
CA SER A 16 25.13 17.16 -6.88
C SER A 16 25.47 18.60 -6.49
N LEU A 17 24.54 19.55 -6.63
CA LEU A 17 24.69 20.92 -6.14
C LEU A 17 24.35 21.01 -4.64
N VAL A 18 23.30 20.32 -4.19
CA VAL A 18 22.82 20.40 -2.80
C VAL A 18 23.64 19.53 -1.81
N ARG A 19 24.42 18.56 -2.30
CA ARG A 19 25.18 17.61 -1.46
C ARG A 19 26.39 18.18 -0.74
N GLU A 20 26.91 19.34 -1.17
CA GLU A 20 28.13 19.94 -0.61
C GLU A 20 27.99 20.23 0.89
N LYS A 21 26.91 20.91 1.28
CA LYS A 21 26.65 21.24 2.69
C LYS A 21 25.81 20.15 3.34
N ARG A 22 26.34 19.54 4.42
CA ARG A 22 25.67 18.44 5.16
C ARG A 22 24.22 18.77 5.53
N ALA A 23 23.94 19.99 6.00
CA ALA A 23 22.60 20.43 6.38
C ALA A 23 21.64 20.42 5.18
N SER A 24 21.95 21.19 4.13
CA SER A 24 21.17 21.25 2.88
C SER A 24 20.90 19.86 2.28
N ARG A 25 21.88 18.96 2.34
CA ARG A 25 21.75 17.56 1.92
C ARG A 25 20.79 16.73 2.79
N GLN A 26 20.69 17.02 4.09
CA GLN A 26 19.70 16.41 4.99
C GLN A 26 18.31 17.00 4.80
N ASP A 27 18.21 18.31 4.54
CA ASP A 27 16.93 19.00 4.34
C ASP A 27 16.30 18.65 2.99
N PHE A 28 17.10 18.46 1.95
CA PHE A 28 16.65 17.88 0.68
C PHE A 28 16.13 16.45 0.84
N LEU A 29 16.82 15.60 1.63
CA LEU A 29 16.35 14.23 1.91
C LEU A 29 15.04 14.25 2.71
N ARG A 30 14.88 15.15 3.69
CA ARG A 30 13.62 15.35 4.43
C ARG A 30 12.48 15.82 3.51
N ALA A 31 12.77 16.76 2.61
CA ALA A 31 11.78 17.27 1.65
C ALA A 31 11.35 16.20 0.65
N LEU A 32 12.27 15.32 0.21
CA LEU A 32 11.93 14.16 -0.60
C LEU A 32 11.09 13.14 0.18
N LEU A 33 11.45 12.84 1.43
CA LEU A 33 10.71 11.89 2.25
C LEU A 33 9.24 12.33 2.44
N LYS A 34 9.00 13.63 2.63
CA LYS A 34 7.64 14.23 2.65
C LYS A 34 6.80 14.08 1.37
N SER A 35 7.35 13.54 0.27
CA SER A 35 6.55 13.17 -0.91
C SER A 35 5.88 11.80 -0.79
N PHE A 36 6.21 11.03 0.25
CA PHE A 36 5.61 9.74 0.59
C PHE A 36 4.48 9.85 1.62
N ASP A 37 4.43 10.95 2.37
CA ASP A 37 3.25 11.34 3.15
C ASP A 37 2.03 11.46 2.21
N ILE A 38 0.82 11.01 2.61
CA ILE A 38 -0.38 11.14 1.76
C ILE A 38 -0.65 12.62 1.50
N ASN A 39 -0.48 13.04 0.24
CA ASN A 39 -0.65 14.41 -0.19
C ASN A 39 -1.57 14.46 -1.43
N PRO A 40 -2.79 15.01 -1.33
CA PRO A 40 -3.77 14.98 -2.41
C PRO A 40 -3.35 15.82 -3.64
N SER A 41 -2.35 16.69 -3.52
CA SER A 41 -1.79 17.44 -4.65
C SER A 41 -0.79 16.65 -5.49
N LEU A 42 -0.16 15.60 -4.94
CA LEU A 42 0.82 14.78 -5.65
C LEU A 42 0.13 13.69 -6.47
N LYS A 43 0.59 13.49 -7.71
CA LYS A 43 0.19 12.36 -8.56
C LYS A 43 1.01 11.14 -8.19
N SER A 44 0.42 9.95 -8.24
CA SER A 44 1.11 8.69 -7.90
C SER A 44 2.37 8.46 -8.75
N SER A 45 2.40 8.93 -10.01
CA SER A 45 3.59 8.92 -10.87
C SER A 45 4.72 9.85 -10.39
N GLN A 46 4.42 10.92 -9.65
CA GLN A 46 5.43 11.75 -9.00
C GLN A 46 6.00 11.03 -7.78
N VAL A 47 5.18 10.35 -6.98
CA VAL A 47 5.62 9.52 -5.85
C VAL A 47 6.51 8.38 -6.34
N LEU A 48 6.11 7.69 -7.41
CA LEU A 48 6.91 6.65 -8.08
C LEU A 48 8.30 7.18 -8.48
N TYR A 49 8.34 8.34 -9.15
CA TYR A 49 9.57 9.00 -9.55
C TYR A 49 10.47 9.36 -8.35
N MET A 50 9.90 9.80 -7.23
CA MET A 50 10.66 10.05 -6.01
C MET A 50 11.15 8.75 -5.35
N ALA A 51 10.39 7.65 -5.43
CA ALA A 51 10.76 6.33 -4.93
C ALA A 51 11.99 5.78 -5.65
N GLU A 52 12.06 5.89 -6.98
CA GLU A 52 13.21 5.45 -7.77
C GLU A 52 14.51 6.22 -7.45
N ILE A 53 14.37 7.46 -6.96
CA ILE A 53 15.51 8.35 -6.65
C ILE A 53 16.03 8.14 -5.22
N LEU A 54 15.18 7.80 -4.25
CA LEU A 54 15.56 7.64 -2.85
C LEU A 54 16.72 6.63 -2.62
N PRO A 55 16.78 5.46 -3.31
CA PRO A 55 17.95 4.56 -3.27
C PRO A 55 19.28 5.20 -3.70
N LEU A 56 19.27 6.22 -4.58
CA LEU A 56 20.48 6.89 -5.07
C LEU A 56 20.97 7.99 -4.12
N LEU A 57 20.08 8.60 -3.33
CA LEU A 57 20.47 9.61 -2.34
C LEU A 57 21.02 9.00 -1.05
N THR A 58 20.61 7.76 -0.74
CA THR A 58 20.90 7.04 0.50
C THR A 58 22.26 6.32 0.52
N THR A 59 22.87 6.10 -0.65
CA THR A 59 24.12 5.30 -0.85
C THR A 59 25.25 5.62 0.11
N GLU A 60 25.51 6.91 0.32
CA GLU A 60 26.76 7.34 0.95
C GLU A 60 26.90 6.96 2.43
N HIS A 61 25.79 6.85 3.17
CA HIS A 61 25.79 6.86 4.63
C HIS A 61 24.67 5.97 5.19
N LYS A 62 24.98 4.98 6.02
CA LYS A 62 23.99 4.04 6.58
C LYS A 62 22.89 4.76 7.40
N ARG A 63 23.22 5.89 8.04
CA ARG A 63 22.26 6.79 8.69
C ARG A 63 21.17 7.35 7.76
N LYS A 64 21.41 7.51 6.46
CA LYS A 64 20.38 7.98 5.51
C LYS A 64 19.39 6.88 5.16
N SER A 65 19.88 5.67 4.87
CA SER A 65 19.02 4.50 4.61
C SER A 65 18.15 4.16 5.82
N LEU A 66 18.72 4.24 7.04
CA LEU A 66 17.98 4.05 8.29
C LEU A 66 16.89 5.12 8.50
N LEU A 67 17.24 6.41 8.39
CA LEU A 67 16.29 7.53 8.46
C LEU A 67 15.15 7.39 7.43
N SER A 68 15.47 6.90 6.23
CA SER A 68 14.48 6.69 5.17
C SER A 68 13.52 5.56 5.53
N LEU A 69 14.06 4.43 6.00
CA LEU A 69 13.24 3.28 6.40
C LEU A 69 12.34 3.59 7.59
N GLU A 70 12.87 4.31 8.60
CA GLU A 70 12.11 4.76 9.77
C GLU A 70 10.92 5.66 9.38
N HIS A 71 11.15 6.62 8.47
CA HIS A 71 10.07 7.47 7.96
C HIS A 71 9.03 6.68 7.14
N LEU A 72 9.47 5.82 6.20
CA LEU A 72 8.56 5.00 5.40
C LEU A 72 7.72 4.05 6.28
N THR A 73 8.32 3.46 7.33
CA THR A 73 7.58 2.65 8.31
C THR A 73 6.55 3.49 9.07
N ALA A 74 6.90 4.70 9.52
CA ALA A 74 5.95 5.59 10.20
C ALA A 74 4.76 5.98 9.29
N VAL A 75 4.99 6.17 7.98
CA VAL A 75 3.93 6.39 6.98
C VAL A 75 3.02 5.16 6.87
N LEU A 76 3.58 3.95 6.77
CA LEU A 76 2.77 2.72 6.72
C LEU A 76 1.94 2.51 8.00
N SER A 77 2.56 2.63 9.18
CA SER A 77 1.88 2.44 10.47
C SER A 77 0.76 3.44 10.78
N THR A 78 0.72 4.59 10.09
CA THR A 78 -0.30 5.63 10.30
C THR A 78 -1.22 5.76 9.09
N ALA A 79 -0.70 6.32 8.00
CA ALA A 79 -1.42 6.59 6.76
C ALA A 79 -1.76 5.30 6.00
N GLY A 80 -0.90 4.28 6.06
CA GLY A 80 -1.18 2.97 5.46
C GLY A 80 -2.34 2.24 6.14
N MET A 81 -2.35 2.23 7.48
CA MET A 81 -3.46 1.64 8.25
C MET A 81 -4.80 2.34 7.97
N GLN A 82 -4.82 3.68 7.96
CA GLN A 82 -6.02 4.46 7.63
C GLN A 82 -6.58 4.15 6.23
N VAL A 83 -5.72 3.90 5.25
CA VAL A 83 -6.13 3.48 3.90
C VAL A 83 -6.70 2.05 3.91
N ILE A 84 -6.16 1.16 4.75
CA ILE A 84 -6.67 -0.21 4.90
C ILE A 84 -8.00 -0.25 5.64
N ASP A 85 -8.20 0.50 6.71
CA ASP A 85 -9.49 0.62 7.41
C ASP A 85 -10.62 1.05 6.45
N LEU A 86 -10.28 1.96 5.52
CA LEU A 86 -11.22 2.52 4.54
C LEU A 86 -11.40 1.63 3.29
N LEU A 87 -10.41 0.82 2.91
CA LEU A 87 -10.51 -0.14 1.80
C LEU A 87 -10.98 -1.54 2.22
N SER A 88 -10.90 -1.88 3.50
CA SER A 88 -11.37 -3.14 4.08
C SER A 88 -12.39 -2.93 5.21
N PRO A 89 -13.54 -2.25 4.99
CA PRO A 89 -14.64 -2.27 5.95
C PRO A 89 -15.07 -3.72 6.22
N SER A 90 -14.84 -4.21 7.44
CA SER A 90 -15.15 -5.58 7.87
C SER A 90 -16.62 -5.97 7.65
N HIS A 91 -17.52 -4.98 7.66
CA HIS A 91 -18.95 -5.12 7.34
C HIS A 91 -19.23 -5.57 5.89
N LEU A 92 -18.38 -5.24 4.91
CA LEU A 92 -18.60 -5.64 3.51
C LEU A 92 -18.27 -7.12 3.25
N LEU A 93 -17.25 -7.65 3.93
CA LEU A 93 -16.93 -9.09 3.85
C LEU A 93 -18.01 -9.93 4.54
N ALA A 94 -18.56 -9.47 5.66
CA ALA A 94 -19.71 -10.11 6.30
C ALA A 94 -20.92 -10.19 5.35
N GLN A 95 -21.30 -9.07 4.73
CA GLN A 95 -22.43 -9.03 3.78
C GLN A 95 -22.24 -9.93 2.55
N LEU A 96 -21.01 -10.03 2.01
CA LEU A 96 -20.70 -10.94 0.90
C LEU A 96 -20.83 -12.43 1.26
N HIS A 97 -20.65 -12.78 2.54
CA HIS A 97 -20.84 -14.14 3.02
C HIS A 97 -22.31 -14.49 3.28
N ASP A 98 -23.14 -13.52 3.69
CA ASP A 98 -24.59 -13.70 3.85
C ASP A 98 -25.34 -13.79 2.50
N THR A 99 -24.80 -13.26 1.41
CA THR A 99 -25.39 -13.38 0.05
C THR A 99 -25.23 -14.77 -0.59
N ARG A 100 -25.63 -15.83 0.11
CA ARG A 100 -25.78 -17.19 -0.44
C ARG A 100 -27.26 -17.54 -0.61
N PRO A 101 -27.80 -17.60 -1.84
CA PRO A 101 -29.24 -17.56 -2.06
C PRO A 101 -29.98 -18.85 -1.65
N LEU A 102 -31.12 -18.65 -1.00
CA LEU A 102 -32.18 -19.65 -0.89
C LEU A 102 -32.80 -19.93 -2.28
N HIS A 103 -32.34 -20.98 -2.99
CA HIS A 103 -33.27 -21.90 -3.64
C HIS A 103 -32.61 -23.23 -4.05
N ASN A 104 -33.14 -24.34 -3.55
CA ASN A 104 -33.29 -25.60 -4.29
C ASN A 104 -34.10 -26.60 -3.45
N ALA A 105 -35.43 -26.52 -3.56
CA ALA A 105 -36.24 -27.74 -3.50
C ALA A 105 -36.10 -28.46 -4.86
N PRO A 106 -36.34 -29.78 -4.95
CA PRO A 106 -37.72 -30.18 -5.24
C PRO A 106 -38.18 -31.56 -4.70
N HIS A 107 -39.49 -31.80 -4.82
CA HIS A 107 -40.20 -33.10 -4.82
C HIS A 107 -40.44 -33.87 -3.49
N GLN A 108 -41.62 -33.56 -2.94
CA GLN A 108 -42.65 -34.39 -2.25
C GLN A 108 -42.94 -35.78 -2.90
N PRO A 109 -43.91 -36.62 -2.40
CA PRO A 109 -44.70 -36.65 -1.13
C PRO A 109 -44.63 -38.08 -0.48
N PRO A 110 -45.62 -38.63 0.29
CA PRO A 110 -46.80 -38.11 1.03
C PRO A 110 -46.73 -38.44 2.55
N LEU A 111 -47.72 -38.36 3.44
CA LEU A 111 -49.19 -38.04 3.46
C LEU A 111 -49.40 -36.78 4.40
N SER A 112 -50.51 -36.42 5.06
CA SER A 112 -51.84 -37.02 5.32
C SER A 112 -52.96 -35.98 5.54
N ASP A 113 -54.20 -36.46 5.45
CA ASP A 113 -55.49 -36.03 6.01
C ASP A 113 -55.72 -34.59 6.55
N PHE A 114 -56.51 -33.81 5.77
CA PHE A 114 -57.80 -33.14 6.09
C PHE A 114 -58.07 -32.45 7.47
N PRO A 115 -59.01 -31.46 7.54
CA PRO A 115 -59.34 -30.37 6.61
C PRO A 115 -59.70 -29.01 7.29
N THR A 116 -60.02 -27.96 6.49
CA THR A 116 -60.70 -26.67 6.87
C THR A 116 -59.95 -25.74 7.85
N HIS A 117 -60.02 -24.41 7.76
CA HIS A 117 -61.14 -23.53 7.39
C HIS A 117 -60.67 -22.21 6.71
N SER A 118 -61.58 -21.46 6.08
CA SER A 118 -61.29 -20.18 5.38
C SER A 118 -61.22 -18.95 6.31
N ILE A 119 -60.56 -17.86 5.88
CA ILE A 119 -61.12 -16.48 5.76
C ILE A 119 -60.09 -15.40 5.29
N ASP A 120 -60.60 -14.49 4.44
CA ASP A 120 -60.17 -13.13 4.04
C ASP A 120 -58.83 -12.77 3.37
N GLN A 121 -58.91 -11.62 2.69
CA GLN A 121 -58.04 -11.12 1.63
C GLN A 121 -57.94 -9.58 1.79
N GLU A 122 -56.92 -9.08 2.49
CA GLU A 122 -56.68 -7.63 2.58
C GLU A 122 -55.42 -7.20 1.81
N THR A 123 -55.62 -6.31 0.85
CA THR A 123 -54.56 -5.66 0.08
C THR A 123 -53.86 -4.60 0.92
N SER A 124 -52.55 -4.76 1.14
CA SER A 124 -51.68 -3.68 1.59
C SER A 124 -50.48 -3.53 0.65
N ASN A 125 -50.25 -2.30 0.17
CA ASN A 125 -49.27 -2.04 -0.88
C ASN A 125 -47.83 -2.21 -0.39
N ALA A 126 -47.00 -2.83 -1.22
CA ALA A 126 -45.55 -2.76 -1.04
C ALA A 126 -45.05 -1.33 -1.33
N PRO A 127 -44.29 -0.70 -0.42
CA PRO A 127 -43.32 0.30 -0.81
C PRO A 127 -42.10 -0.45 -1.38
N SER A 128 -42.13 -0.78 -2.67
CA SER A 128 -40.98 -1.35 -3.40
C SER A 128 -39.90 -0.28 -3.63
N SER A 129 -39.42 0.31 -2.53
CA SER A 129 -38.30 1.23 -2.45
C SER A 129 -37.01 0.47 -2.19
N SER A 130 -36.76 -0.58 -2.98
CA SER A 130 -35.42 -1.10 -3.20
C SER A 130 -34.66 -0.07 -4.05
N ALA A 131 -34.34 1.07 -3.44
CA ALA A 131 -33.34 1.97 -3.98
C ALA A 131 -32.06 1.15 -4.23
N PRO A 132 -31.33 1.36 -5.34
CA PRO A 132 -30.00 0.79 -5.47
C PRO A 132 -29.19 1.22 -4.25
N LEU A 133 -28.75 0.26 -3.44
CA LEU A 133 -27.80 0.55 -2.38
C LEU A 133 -26.55 1.05 -3.06
N GLU A 134 -26.31 2.36 -2.96
CA GLU A 134 -25.17 3.00 -3.60
C GLU A 134 -23.89 2.29 -3.14
N MET A 135 -23.23 1.60 -4.07
CA MET A 135 -21.88 1.06 -3.85
C MET A 135 -20.99 2.26 -3.55
N SER A 136 -20.76 2.51 -2.27
CA SER A 136 -20.41 3.85 -1.78
C SER A 136 -19.19 4.38 -2.51
N HIS A 137 -19.42 5.47 -3.25
CA HIS A 137 -18.60 5.96 -4.36
C HIS A 137 -17.11 5.87 -4.02
N ILE A 138 -16.43 4.81 -4.50
CA ILE A 138 -15.07 4.48 -4.10
C ILE A 138 -14.18 5.68 -4.40
N ASP A 139 -13.75 6.37 -3.34
CA ASP A 139 -13.14 7.68 -3.52
C ASP A 139 -11.79 7.52 -4.24
N VAL A 140 -11.70 8.19 -5.39
CA VAL A 140 -10.50 8.21 -6.23
C VAL A 140 -9.31 8.80 -5.46
N ALA A 141 -9.52 9.65 -4.45
CA ALA A 141 -8.46 10.08 -3.54
C ALA A 141 -7.95 8.93 -2.64
N VAL A 142 -8.82 8.03 -2.19
CA VAL A 142 -8.44 6.83 -1.42
C VAL A 142 -7.69 5.83 -2.30
N MET A 143 -8.14 5.62 -3.56
CA MET A 143 -7.41 4.75 -4.49
C MET A 143 -6.05 5.33 -4.93
N ARG A 144 -5.95 6.65 -5.11
CA ARG A 144 -4.64 7.32 -5.27
C ARG A 144 -3.75 7.18 -4.03
N SER A 145 -4.36 7.17 -2.85
CA SER A 145 -3.65 6.97 -1.58
C SER A 145 -3.15 5.54 -1.43
N SER A 146 -3.91 4.51 -1.80
CA SER A 146 -3.44 3.12 -1.77
C SER A 146 -2.34 2.84 -2.81
N ILE A 147 -2.36 3.46 -4.00
CA ILE A 147 -1.17 3.43 -4.89
C ILE A 147 0.05 4.04 -4.17
N THR A 148 -0.13 5.19 -3.51
CA THR A 148 0.95 5.91 -2.79
C THR A 148 1.53 5.04 -1.67
N ILE A 149 0.68 4.42 -0.84
CA ILE A 149 1.07 3.51 0.24
C ILE A 149 1.72 2.23 -0.31
N GLY A 150 1.22 1.66 -1.42
CA GLY A 150 1.85 0.51 -2.08
C GLY A 150 3.24 0.81 -2.64
N ILE A 151 3.45 2.01 -3.19
CA ILE A 151 4.78 2.49 -3.61
C ILE A 151 5.73 2.58 -2.40
N VAL A 152 5.26 3.11 -1.27
CA VAL A 152 6.02 3.21 0.00
C VAL A 152 6.39 1.83 0.55
N MET A 153 5.48 0.87 0.48
CA MET A 153 5.67 -0.51 0.93
C MET A 153 6.75 -1.24 0.12
N LEU A 154 6.65 -1.24 -1.20
CA LEU A 154 7.67 -1.85 -2.08
C LEU A 154 9.03 -1.12 -2.00
N LEU A 155 9.02 0.20 -1.77
CA LEU A 155 10.24 0.99 -1.53
C LEU A 155 10.92 0.64 -0.19
N LYS A 156 10.15 0.44 0.89
CA LYS A 156 10.65 -0.07 2.19
C LYS A 156 11.32 -1.43 2.01
N ALA A 157 10.65 -2.37 1.34
CA ALA A 157 11.18 -3.70 1.06
C ALA A 157 12.47 -3.66 0.22
N HIS A 158 12.50 -2.88 -0.86
CA HIS A 158 13.70 -2.68 -1.68
C HIS A 158 14.87 -2.12 -0.87
N LEU A 159 14.64 -1.08 -0.06
CA LEU A 159 15.69 -0.48 0.77
C LEU A 159 16.22 -1.44 1.85
N LYS A 160 15.40 -2.35 2.40
CA LYS A 160 15.87 -3.41 3.32
C LYS A 160 16.83 -4.37 2.62
N SER A 161 16.41 -4.93 1.48
CA SER A 161 17.21 -5.88 0.69
C SER A 161 18.50 -5.23 0.17
N LEU A 162 18.37 -4.04 -0.45
CA LEU A 162 19.47 -3.27 -1.05
C LEU A 162 20.61 -3.02 -0.07
N TYR A 163 20.30 -2.72 1.20
CA TYR A 163 21.29 -2.35 2.20
C TYR A 163 21.58 -3.43 3.26
N GLY A 164 20.93 -4.60 3.22
CA GLY A 164 21.06 -5.61 4.28
C GLY A 164 20.64 -5.07 5.64
N LEU A 165 19.40 -4.58 5.73
CA LEU A 165 18.81 -4.06 6.96
C LEU A 165 17.74 -5.02 7.48
N SER A 166 18.13 -5.86 8.44
CA SER A 166 17.18 -6.58 9.30
C SER A 166 16.49 -5.60 10.25
N GLU A 167 15.33 -5.98 10.79
CA GLU A 167 14.53 -5.10 11.66
C GLU A 167 15.27 -4.70 12.93
N GLU A 168 15.99 -5.64 13.55
CA GLU A 168 16.83 -5.43 14.74
C GLU A 168 17.89 -4.32 14.54
N LYS A 169 18.49 -4.24 13.34
CA LYS A 169 19.46 -3.21 12.94
C LYS A 169 18.81 -1.83 12.76
N CYS A 170 17.48 -1.79 12.62
CA CYS A 170 16.67 -0.58 12.48
C CYS A 170 16.14 -0.11 13.85
N SER A 171 15.67 -1.03 14.70
CA SER A 171 15.26 -0.75 16.09
C SER A 171 16.43 -0.25 16.97
N LYS A 172 17.68 -0.63 16.63
CA LYS A 172 18.91 -0.08 17.22
C LYS A 172 19.29 1.33 16.72
N PHE A 173 18.55 1.89 15.78
CA PHE A 173 18.69 3.28 15.32
C PHE A 173 17.64 4.17 15.99
N VAL A 174 18.07 5.33 16.50
CA VAL A 174 17.17 6.29 17.16
C VAL A 174 17.52 7.70 16.68
N LEU A 175 16.49 8.46 16.28
CA LEU A 175 16.63 9.85 15.86
C LEU A 175 17.28 10.73 16.94
N GLY A 176 18.02 11.74 16.49
CA GLY A 176 18.82 12.62 17.35
C GLY A 176 20.06 11.98 17.98
N LYS A 177 20.02 10.70 18.37
CA LYS A 177 21.13 10.01 19.06
C LYS A 177 22.30 9.70 18.11
N LYS A 178 23.51 9.62 18.68
CA LYS A 178 24.67 8.98 18.04
C LYS A 178 24.48 7.46 18.14
N SER A 179 24.75 6.71 17.07
CA SER A 179 24.68 5.25 17.08
C SER A 179 25.64 4.68 16.04
N ALA A 180 26.52 3.78 16.46
CA ALA A 180 27.62 3.26 15.66
C ALA A 180 27.18 2.51 14.39
N ILE A 181 25.91 2.11 14.29
CA ILE A 181 25.34 1.53 13.06
C ILE A 181 25.14 2.59 11.96
N GLY A 182 24.84 3.85 12.33
CA GLY A 182 24.54 4.93 11.39
C GLY A 182 25.79 5.64 10.84
N ASP A 183 26.88 5.62 11.60
CA ASP A 183 28.13 6.30 11.23
C ASP A 183 29.01 5.47 10.27
N LYS A 184 28.64 4.20 10.02
CA LYS A 184 29.22 3.37 8.95
C LYS A 184 28.77 3.85 7.55
N PRO A 185 29.58 3.67 6.49
CA PRO A 185 29.12 3.81 5.11
C PRO A 185 27.98 2.82 4.83
N ALA A 186 27.05 3.15 3.92
CA ALA A 186 26.10 2.14 3.46
C ALA A 186 26.76 1.30 2.36
N ILE A 187 26.49 -0.01 2.38
CA ILE A 187 26.98 -0.96 1.37
C ILE A 187 25.75 -1.50 0.67
N ARG A 188 25.72 -1.40 -0.67
CA ARG A 188 24.67 -2.02 -1.49
C ARG A 188 24.99 -3.51 -1.69
N ARG A 189 24.05 -4.40 -1.38
CA ARG A 189 24.16 -5.86 -1.68
C ARG A 189 23.97 -6.15 -3.17
N HIS A 190 23.16 -5.36 -3.85
CA HIS A 190 22.85 -5.49 -5.28
C HIS A 190 22.71 -4.12 -5.96
N GLN A 191 22.61 -4.13 -7.29
CA GLN A 191 22.27 -2.93 -8.10
C GLN A 191 20.91 -3.08 -8.82
N LEU A 192 20.14 -4.14 -8.52
CA LEU A 192 18.81 -4.35 -9.09
C LEU A 192 17.87 -3.15 -8.78
N PRO A 193 17.08 -2.68 -9.75
CA PRO A 193 16.08 -1.61 -9.56
C PRO A 193 14.92 -2.08 -8.68
N ILE A 194 14.00 -1.16 -8.35
CA ILE A 194 12.73 -1.51 -7.71
C ILE A 194 11.85 -2.21 -8.76
N THR A 195 11.21 -3.31 -8.39
CA THR A 195 10.30 -4.06 -9.28
C THR A 195 8.85 -3.77 -8.90
N TRP A 196 8.11 -3.10 -9.78
CA TRP A 196 6.73 -2.68 -9.54
C TRP A 196 5.66 -3.71 -9.94
N THR A 197 6.04 -4.96 -10.27
CA THR A 197 5.11 -5.97 -10.82
C THR A 197 3.98 -6.39 -9.86
N ARG A 198 4.22 -6.35 -8.54
CA ARG A 198 3.19 -6.59 -7.51
C ARG A 198 2.20 -5.42 -7.37
N LEU A 199 2.42 -4.29 -8.04
CA LEU A 199 1.52 -3.13 -7.99
C LEU A 199 1.36 -2.50 -9.40
N PRO A 200 0.62 -3.15 -10.34
CA PRO A 200 0.54 -2.71 -11.73
C PRO A 200 0.12 -1.24 -11.90
N TYR A 201 -0.85 -0.80 -11.10
CA TYR A 201 -1.39 0.56 -11.07
C TYR A 201 -0.47 1.62 -10.42
N ALA A 202 0.74 1.24 -9.98
CA ALA A 202 1.81 2.20 -9.74
C ALA A 202 2.37 2.77 -11.04
N THR A 203 2.35 1.98 -12.12
CA THR A 203 2.88 2.33 -13.45
C THR A 203 1.79 2.62 -14.49
N THR A 204 0.61 2.03 -14.32
CA THR A 204 -0.57 2.20 -15.19
C THR A 204 -1.59 3.14 -14.55
N SER A 205 -2.26 3.98 -15.34
CA SER A 205 -3.34 4.83 -14.82
C SER A 205 -4.57 3.99 -14.49
N LEU A 206 -5.19 4.23 -13.33
CA LEU A 206 -6.61 3.91 -13.12
C LEU A 206 -7.43 4.79 -14.08
N VAL A 207 -8.32 4.19 -14.88
CA VAL A 207 -9.17 4.91 -15.85
C VAL A 207 -10.63 4.46 -15.79
N GLN A 208 -10.87 3.18 -15.49
CA GLN A 208 -12.19 2.55 -15.44
C GLN A 208 -12.51 2.02 -14.03
N GLU A 209 -13.79 1.84 -13.75
CA GLU A 209 -14.28 1.30 -12.47
C GLU A 209 -13.74 -0.11 -12.15
N HIS A 210 -13.50 -0.93 -13.19
CA HIS A 210 -12.90 -2.25 -13.04
C HIS A 210 -11.42 -2.17 -12.59
N ASP A 211 -10.67 -1.13 -13.01
CA ASP A 211 -9.30 -0.89 -12.53
C ASP A 211 -9.30 -0.62 -11.02
N LEU A 212 -10.28 0.17 -10.52
CA LEU A 212 -10.39 0.51 -9.09
C LEU A 212 -10.62 -0.75 -8.24
N THR A 213 -11.46 -1.66 -8.72
CA THR A 213 -11.78 -2.92 -8.04
C THR A 213 -10.61 -3.90 -8.07
N ALA A 214 -9.94 -4.05 -9.22
CA ALA A 214 -8.74 -4.88 -9.34
C ALA A 214 -7.58 -4.34 -8.49
N HIS A 215 -7.34 -3.03 -8.51
CA HIS A 215 -6.34 -2.36 -7.69
C HIS A 215 -6.60 -2.54 -6.18
N ARG A 216 -7.87 -2.45 -5.75
CA ARG A 216 -8.26 -2.72 -4.36
C ARG A 216 -7.84 -4.11 -3.89
N LEU A 217 -8.13 -5.13 -4.70
CA LEU A 217 -7.79 -6.52 -4.42
C LEU A 217 -6.27 -6.71 -4.33
N THR A 218 -5.52 -6.30 -5.35
CA THR A 218 -4.05 -6.41 -5.37
C THR A 218 -3.39 -5.63 -4.24
N PHE A 219 -3.90 -4.45 -3.90
CA PHE A 219 -3.35 -3.66 -2.78
C PHE A 219 -3.55 -4.36 -1.42
N ILE A 220 -4.73 -4.94 -1.17
CA ILE A 220 -5.02 -5.66 0.08
C ILE A 220 -4.20 -6.95 0.17
N GLU A 221 -4.06 -7.68 -0.94
CA GLU A 221 -3.22 -8.88 -1.06
C GLU A 221 -1.76 -8.57 -0.69
N VAL A 222 -1.13 -7.60 -1.37
CA VAL A 222 0.26 -7.20 -1.09
C VAL A 222 0.42 -6.58 0.30
N TRP A 223 -0.59 -5.88 0.83
CA TRP A 223 -0.53 -5.35 2.19
C TRP A 223 -0.47 -6.44 3.26
N ASN A 224 -1.25 -7.53 3.10
CA ASN A 224 -1.23 -8.65 4.02
C ASN A 224 0.13 -9.38 4.02
N GLU A 225 0.85 -9.35 2.90
CA GLU A 225 2.20 -9.91 2.77
C GLU A 225 3.31 -8.97 3.30
N ASP A 226 3.31 -7.69 2.91
CA ASP A 226 4.47 -6.77 3.08
C ASP A 226 4.29 -5.61 4.09
N GLY A 227 3.07 -5.35 4.59
CA GLY A 227 2.67 -4.07 5.18
C GLY A 227 3.36 -3.69 6.50
N VAL A 228 2.71 -4.05 7.61
CA VAL A 228 3.22 -3.87 8.99
C VAL A 228 3.31 -5.22 9.71
N THR A 229 3.32 -6.32 8.94
CA THR A 229 3.65 -7.66 9.41
C THR A 229 5.10 -7.66 9.92
N ALA A 230 5.33 -8.16 11.13
CA ALA A 230 6.68 -8.42 11.61
C ALA A 230 7.29 -9.57 10.81
N GLU A 231 8.48 -9.37 10.25
CA GLU A 231 9.21 -10.47 9.61
C GLU A 231 9.67 -11.48 10.66
N PRO A 232 9.77 -12.79 10.33
CA PRO A 232 10.43 -13.75 11.21
C PRO A 232 11.87 -13.29 11.48
N GLU A 233 12.35 -13.53 12.71
CA GLU A 233 13.69 -13.10 13.10
C GLU A 233 14.75 -13.80 12.22
N ASP A 234 15.67 -13.01 11.65
CA ASP A 234 16.86 -13.53 10.96
C ASP A 234 17.72 -14.28 11.99
N ASP A 235 17.61 -15.62 12.07
CA ASP A 235 18.60 -16.47 12.75
C ASP A 235 19.97 -16.25 12.08
N ASP A 236 20.87 -15.51 12.76
CA ASP A 236 22.19 -15.14 12.23
C ASP A 236 23.04 -16.40 11.94
N ALA A 237 23.48 -16.55 10.68
CA ALA A 237 24.31 -17.65 10.16
C ALA A 237 25.57 -17.15 9.42
#